data_AF-A0A0S1B330-F1
#
_entry.id   AF-A0A0S1B330-F1
#
_cell.length_a   1.000
_cell.length_b   1.000
_cell.length_c   1.000
_cell.angle_alpha   90.00
_cell.angle_beta   90.00
_cell.angle_gamma   90.00
#
_symmetry.space_group_name_H-M   'P 1'
#
loop_
_entity.id
_entity.type
_entity.pdbx_description
1 polymer ?
#
loop_
_entity_poly.entity_id
_entity_poly.type
_entity_poly.pdbx_seq_one_letter_code
_entity_poly.pdbx_strand_id
1 'polypeptide(L)'
;MSIDLSGLSARELASLIRDAQKRKSVVAKRQPITKVRAQLVKTAQKAGYTIEELFGTGAPKATRAPRAAKAPAKSASKGVKVAPKYRDPANAANTWTGRGKQPRWLAEYTAGGRKVEEFLIQK
;
A
#
# COMPACT_ATOMS: atom_id res chain seq x y z
N MET A 1 13.52 -18.87 8.22
CA MET A 1 12.93 -18.97 9.57
C MET A 1 13.41 -20.28 10.16
N SER A 2 14.13 -20.22 11.28
CA SER A 2 14.52 -21.40 12.05
C SER A 2 13.46 -21.63 13.14
N ILE A 3 12.99 -22.87 13.24
CA ILE A 3 12.12 -23.31 14.35
C ILE A 3 13.04 -24.07 15.30
N ASP A 4 13.21 -23.57 16.51
CA ASP A 4 14.00 -24.23 17.55
C ASP A 4 13.22 -25.44 18.12
N LEU A 5 13.89 -26.59 18.19
CA LEU A 5 13.32 -27.87 18.60
C LEU A 5 14.05 -28.47 19.82
N SER A 6 15.10 -27.81 20.33
CA SER A 6 16.01 -28.34 21.35
C SER A 6 15.35 -28.61 22.71
N GLY A 7 14.24 -27.95 23.02
CA GLY A 7 13.50 -28.12 24.27
C GLY A 7 12.40 -29.18 24.25
N LEU A 8 12.16 -29.84 23.11
CA LEU A 8 11.05 -30.80 22.96
C LEU A 8 11.48 -32.22 23.32
N SER A 9 10.66 -32.91 24.10
CA SER A 9 10.85 -34.35 24.37
C SER A 9 10.58 -35.21 23.13
N ALA A 10 11.06 -36.45 23.13
CA ALA A 10 10.83 -37.39 22.02
C ALA A 10 9.34 -37.60 21.68
N ARG A 11 8.45 -37.59 22.69
CA ARG A 11 7.00 -37.68 22.48
C ARG A 11 6.43 -36.43 21.80
N GLU A 12 6.88 -35.25 22.21
CA GLU A 12 6.42 -33.98 21.65
C GLU A 12 6.92 -33.79 20.22
N LEU A 13 8.18 -34.16 19.94
CA LEU A 13 8.72 -34.22 18.58
C LEU A 13 7.91 -35.16 17.69
N ALA A 14 7.55 -36.35 18.18
CA ALA A 14 6.72 -37.28 17.44
C ALA A 14 5.32 -36.71 17.15
N SER A 15 4.72 -35.99 18.10
CA SER A 15 3.44 -35.32 17.87
C SER A 15 3.56 -34.20 16.84
N LEU A 16 4.58 -33.35 16.97
CA LEU A 16 4.85 -32.25 16.05
C LEU A 16 5.07 -32.75 14.62
N ILE A 17 5.80 -33.85 14.43
CA ILE A 17 6.01 -34.45 13.12
C ILE A 17 4.67 -34.90 12.51
N ARG A 18 3.82 -35.58 13.28
CA ARG A 18 2.49 -36.01 12.80
C ARG A 18 1.64 -34.82 12.37
N ASP A 19 1.59 -33.77 13.18
CA ASP A 19 0.80 -32.57 12.88
C ASP A 19 1.37 -31.80 11.69
N ALA A 20 2.70 -31.67 11.61
CA ALA A 20 3.38 -31.06 10.49
C ALA A 20 3.13 -31.83 9.19
N GLN A 21 3.20 -33.17 9.21
CA GLN A 21 2.88 -34.01 8.06
C GLN A 21 1.42 -33.88 7.64
N LYS A 22 0.49 -33.88 8.61
CA LYS A 22 -0.94 -33.64 8.35
C LYS A 22 -1.16 -32.28 7.69
N ARG A 23 -0.58 -31.21 8.24
CA ARG A 23 -0.68 -29.86 7.68
C ARG A 23 -0.02 -29.76 6.31
N LYS A 24 1.15 -30.35 6.11
CA LYS A 24 1.83 -30.43 4.81
C LYS A 24 0.93 -31.10 3.78
N SER A 25 0.27 -32.20 4.12
CA SER A 25 -0.65 -32.89 3.19
C SER A 25 -1.85 -32.02 2.81
N VAL A 26 -2.42 -31.28 3.77
CA VAL A 26 -3.53 -30.36 3.51
C VAL A 26 -3.09 -29.22 2.60
N VAL A 27 -1.91 -28.64 2.85
CA VAL A 27 -1.38 -27.55 2.02
C VAL A 27 -1.00 -28.06 0.62
N ALA A 28 -0.40 -29.24 0.51
CA ALA A 28 0.00 -29.84 -0.75
C ALA A 28 -1.20 -30.26 -1.62
N LYS A 29 -2.30 -30.70 -1.02
CA LYS A 29 -3.54 -31.07 -1.73
C LYS A 29 -4.36 -29.86 -2.20
N ARG A 30 -4.07 -28.65 -1.70
CA ARG A 30 -4.76 -27.45 -2.18
C ARG A 30 -4.40 -27.23 -3.65
N GLN A 31 -5.42 -26.93 -4.45
CA GLN A 31 -5.17 -26.47 -5.82
C GLN A 31 -4.26 -25.24 -5.76
N PRO A 32 -3.28 -25.13 -6.68
CA PRO A 32 -2.38 -24.00 -6.70
C PRO A 32 -3.21 -22.72 -6.83
N ILE A 33 -2.83 -21.70 -6.04
CA ILE A 33 -3.58 -20.44 -5.94
C ILE A 33 -3.79 -19.78 -7.31
N THR A 34 -2.88 -20.00 -8.25
CA THR A 34 -2.96 -19.54 -9.64
C THR A 34 -4.14 -20.15 -10.40
N LYS A 35 -4.37 -21.47 -10.28
CA LYS A 35 -5.51 -22.15 -10.92
C LYS A 35 -6.84 -21.67 -10.34
N VAL A 36 -6.91 -21.54 -9.01
CA VAL A 36 -8.12 -21.05 -8.33
C VAL A 36 -8.43 -19.61 -8.75
N ARG A 37 -7.41 -18.73 -8.80
CA ARG A 37 -7.57 -17.36 -9.31
C ARG A 37 -8.05 -17.34 -10.75
N ALA A 38 -7.45 -18.13 -11.64
CA ALA A 38 -7.83 -18.19 -13.04
C ALA A 38 -9.29 -18.64 -13.21
N GLN A 39 -9.73 -19.64 -12.45
CA GLN A 39 -11.13 -20.09 -12.44
C GLN A 39 -12.09 -19.00 -11.95
N LEU A 40 -11.76 -18.34 -10.84
CA LEU A 40 -12.55 -17.22 -10.31
C LEU A 40 -12.65 -16.07 -11.31
N VAL A 41 -11.52 -15.64 -11.89
CA VAL A 41 -11.48 -14.58 -12.91
C VAL A 41 -12.31 -14.96 -14.14
N LYS A 42 -12.16 -16.19 -14.64
CA LYS A 42 -12.92 -16.67 -15.80
C LYS A 42 -14.43 -16.67 -15.54
N THR A 43 -14.85 -17.12 -14.36
CA THR A 43 -16.27 -17.12 -13.96
C THR A 43 -16.81 -15.69 -13.82
N ALA A 44 -16.05 -14.80 -13.19
CA ALA A 44 -16.42 -13.39 -13.05
C ALA A 44 -16.57 -12.72 -14.43
N GLN A 45 -15.57 -12.91 -15.32
CA GLN A 45 -15.59 -12.35 -16.67
C GLN A 45 -16.76 -12.88 -17.50
N LYS A 46 -17.12 -14.16 -17.36
CA LYS A 46 -18.30 -14.74 -18.01
C LYS A 46 -19.59 -14.08 -17.56
N ALA A 47 -19.66 -13.63 -16.31
CA ALA A 47 -20.77 -12.86 -15.76
C ALA A 47 -20.67 -11.36 -16.08
N GLY A 48 -19.62 -10.91 -16.78
CA GLY A 48 -19.40 -9.50 -17.13
C GLY A 48 -18.78 -8.66 -16.01
N TYR A 49 -18.24 -9.29 -14.97
CA TYR A 49 -17.61 -8.62 -13.84
C TYR A 49 -16.11 -8.93 -13.77
N THR A 50 -15.34 -8.00 -13.22
CA THR A 50 -13.96 -8.27 -12.81
C THR A 50 -13.93 -8.79 -11.37
N ILE A 51 -12.94 -9.61 -11.03
CA ILE A 51 -12.73 -10.06 -9.63
C ILE A 51 -12.51 -8.86 -8.69
N GLU A 52 -11.95 -7.77 -9.21
CA GLU A 52 -11.74 -6.52 -8.48
C GLU A 52 -13.06 -5.82 -8.13
N GLU A 53 -14.06 -5.87 -9.01
CA GLU A 53 -15.41 -5.35 -8.72
C GLU A 53 -16.17 -6.22 -7.72
N LEU A 54 -15.94 -7.54 -7.73
CA LEU A 54 -16.63 -8.48 -6.83
C LEU A 54 -16.07 -8.47 -5.40
N PHE A 55 -14.75 -8.38 -5.25
CA PHE A 55 -14.08 -8.53 -3.95
C PHE A 55 -13.39 -7.25 -3.46
N GLY A 56 -13.34 -6.21 -4.29
CA GLY A 56 -12.56 -5.01 -4.02
C GLY A 56 -11.06 -5.27 -4.07
N THR A 57 -10.29 -4.32 -4.58
CA THR A 57 -8.83 -4.34 -4.43
C THR A 57 -8.43 -3.79 -3.06
N GLY A 58 -8.92 -4.35 -1.95
CA GLY A 58 -8.51 -3.92 -0.60
C GLY A 58 -8.42 -2.38 -0.42
N ALA A 59 -9.38 -1.65 -1.00
CA ALA A 59 -9.52 -0.20 -0.91
C ALA A 59 -10.91 0.15 -1.49
N PRO A 60 -11.68 1.06 -0.87
CA PRO A 60 -13.03 1.36 -1.32
C PRO A 60 -12.94 2.16 -2.61
N LYS A 61 -13.20 1.52 -3.75
CA LYS A 61 -13.54 2.23 -4.98
C LYS A 61 -15.02 2.01 -5.24
N ALA A 62 -15.79 3.00 -4.79
CA ALA A 62 -17.19 3.14 -5.13
C ALA A 62 -17.37 2.99 -6.65
N THR A 63 -18.19 2.00 -7.00
CA THR A 63 -19.08 1.91 -8.16
C THR A 63 -18.80 2.87 -9.32
N ARG A 64 -18.35 2.33 -10.46
CA ARG A 64 -18.56 2.99 -11.76
C ARG A 64 -18.97 1.99 -12.82
N ALA A 65 -20.24 2.09 -13.21
CA ALA A 65 -20.76 1.58 -14.47
C ALA A 65 -19.98 2.16 -15.69
N PRO A 66 -20.01 1.50 -16.86
CA PRO A 66 -19.03 1.68 -17.90
C PRO A 66 -19.38 2.87 -18.78
N ARG A 67 -18.36 3.65 -19.21
CA ARG A 67 -18.53 4.52 -20.37
C ARG A 67 -17.32 4.45 -21.29
N ALA A 68 -17.68 4.25 -22.56
CA ALA A 68 -16.85 4.02 -23.72
C ALA A 68 -15.66 4.99 -23.89
N ALA A 69 -14.57 4.40 -24.38
CA ALA A 69 -13.55 4.92 -25.27
C ALA A 69 -13.25 6.44 -25.25
N LYS A 70 -12.08 6.79 -24.71
CA LYS A 70 -11.12 7.73 -25.32
C LYS A 70 -9.71 7.49 -24.77
N ALA A 71 -8.73 7.66 -25.65
CA ALA A 71 -7.29 7.38 -25.52
C ALA A 71 -6.58 8.10 -24.34
N PRO A 72 -5.30 7.79 -24.03
CA PRO A 72 -4.78 7.70 -22.67
C PRO A 72 -4.52 9.07 -22.02
N ALA A 73 -5.12 9.30 -20.85
CA ALA A 73 -4.80 10.45 -20.01
C ALA A 73 -3.85 10.02 -18.87
N LYS A 74 -2.65 10.61 -18.85
CA LYS A 74 -1.71 10.58 -17.72
C LYS A 74 -2.44 10.94 -16.42
N SER A 75 -2.20 10.16 -15.38
CA SER A 75 -2.79 10.28 -14.05
C SER A 75 -2.47 11.64 -13.40
N ALA A 76 -3.47 12.53 -13.37
CA ALA A 76 -3.47 13.74 -12.55
C ALA A 76 -4.45 13.53 -11.38
N SER A 77 -3.93 13.17 -10.20
CA SER A 77 -4.65 13.38 -8.94
C SER A 77 -4.67 14.89 -8.68
N LYS A 78 -5.76 15.53 -9.09
CA LYS A 78 -5.94 16.99 -9.02
C LYS A 78 -6.52 17.38 -7.65
N GLY A 79 -5.69 17.32 -6.62
CA GLY A 79 -5.85 18.22 -5.49
C GLY A 79 -5.55 19.65 -5.97
N VAL A 80 -6.29 20.65 -5.49
CA VAL A 80 -6.03 22.06 -5.81
C VAL A 80 -4.57 22.37 -5.49
N LYS A 81 -3.77 22.72 -6.52
CA LYS A 81 -2.35 23.07 -6.37
C LYS A 81 -2.25 24.43 -5.68
N VAL A 82 -2.18 24.43 -4.35
CA VAL A 82 -1.99 25.64 -3.55
C VAL A 82 -0.56 26.13 -3.75
N ALA A 83 -0.38 27.43 -3.95
CA ALA A 83 0.93 28.04 -4.09
C ALA A 83 1.79 27.81 -2.82
N PRO A 84 3.10 27.57 -2.96
CA PRO A 84 3.99 27.48 -1.81
C PRO A 84 4.01 28.82 -1.06
N LYS A 85 3.92 28.75 0.27
CA LYS A 85 3.93 29.91 1.17
C LYS A 85 5.30 30.11 1.81
N TYR A 86 6.08 29.03 1.97
CA TYR A 86 7.42 29.04 2.55
C TYR A 86 8.44 28.40 1.62
N ARG A 87 9.68 28.89 1.62
CA ARG A 87 10.81 28.39 0.83
C ARG A 87 12.08 28.33 1.67
N ASP A 88 12.83 27.27 1.44
CA ASP A 88 14.13 27.04 2.07
C ASP A 88 15.22 27.91 1.40
N PRO A 89 16.01 28.69 2.17
CA PRO A 89 17.12 29.50 1.65
C PRO A 89 18.31 28.66 1.19
N ALA A 90 18.50 27.46 1.73
CA ALA A 90 19.59 26.57 1.34
C ALA A 90 19.24 25.78 0.08
N ASN A 91 17.95 25.49 -0.15
CA ASN A 91 17.50 24.78 -1.35
C ASN A 91 16.17 25.32 -1.88
N ALA A 92 16.27 26.05 -2.98
CA ALA A 92 15.15 26.72 -3.61
C ALA A 92 14.06 25.76 -4.17
N ALA A 93 14.31 24.44 -4.27
CA ALA A 93 13.32 23.44 -4.65
C ALA A 93 12.43 23.00 -3.47
N ASN A 94 12.91 23.16 -2.24
CA ASN A 94 12.17 22.86 -1.03
C ASN A 94 11.17 23.98 -0.75
N THR A 95 9.90 23.66 -0.92
CA THR A 95 8.81 24.60 -0.68
C THR A 95 7.69 23.96 0.13
N TRP A 96 6.97 24.77 0.88
CA TRP A 96 5.86 24.31 1.70
C TRP A 96 4.69 25.26 1.61
N THR A 97 3.48 24.71 1.44
CA THR A 97 2.25 25.48 1.27
C THR A 97 1.68 26.00 2.59
N GLY A 98 2.29 25.65 3.73
CA GLY A 98 1.77 25.95 5.07
C GLY A 98 0.59 25.06 5.49
N ARG A 99 0.29 24.01 4.71
CA ARG A 99 -0.76 23.02 5.02
C ARG A 99 -0.13 21.66 5.32
N GLY A 100 -0.69 20.95 6.29
CA GLY A 100 -0.24 19.61 6.69
C GLY A 100 1.02 19.63 7.56
N LYS A 101 1.72 18.49 7.62
CA LYS A 101 2.94 18.33 8.44
C LYS A 101 4.06 19.23 7.92
N GLN A 102 4.74 19.92 8.84
CA GLN A 102 5.92 20.74 8.55
C GLN A 102 7.04 19.87 7.95
N PRO A 103 7.73 20.31 6.87
CA PRO A 103 8.83 19.57 6.28
C PRO A 103 10.06 19.62 7.18
N ARG A 104 10.95 18.63 7.00
CA ARG A 104 12.15 18.44 7.86
C ARG A 104 13.05 19.68 7.90
N TRP A 105 13.32 20.28 6.74
CA TRP A 105 14.16 21.49 6.65
C TRP A 105 13.61 22.64 7.50
N LEU A 106 12.30 22.90 7.45
CA LEU A 106 11.69 23.98 8.22
C LEU A 106 11.67 23.62 9.71
N ALA A 107 11.44 22.36 10.05
CA ALA A 107 11.46 21.89 11.44
C ALA A 107 12.86 22.01 12.07
N GLU A 108 13.91 21.74 11.31
CA GLU A 108 15.32 21.91 11.74
C GLU A 108 15.64 23.38 12.00
N TYR A 109 15.21 24.30 11.14
CA TYR A 109 15.40 25.73 11.37
C TYR A 109 14.61 26.25 12.58
N THR A 110 13.36 25.80 12.76
CA THR A 110 12.57 26.16 13.95
C THR A 110 13.16 25.58 15.23
N ALA A 111 13.71 24.37 15.19
CA ALA A 111 14.44 23.79 16.32
C ALA A 111 15.71 24.56 16.65
N GLY A 112 16.37 25.16 15.64
CA GLY A 112 17.50 26.07 15.80
C GLY A 112 17.14 27.49 16.28
N GLY A 113 15.89 27.72 16.70
CA GLY A 113 15.44 29.00 17.26
C GLY A 113 15.03 30.05 16.21
N ARG A 114 14.99 29.69 14.93
CA ARG A 114 14.56 30.59 13.85
C ARG A 114 13.05 30.57 13.68
N LYS A 115 12.50 31.70 13.27
CA LYS A 115 11.04 31.85 13.10
C LYS A 115 10.61 31.35 11.72
N VAL A 116 9.44 30.70 11.66
CA VAL A 116 8.89 30.15 10.39
C VAL A 116 8.60 31.27 9.40
N GLU A 117 8.29 32.45 9.91
CA GLU A 117 8.03 33.69 9.16
C GLU A 117 9.23 34.16 8.34
N GLU A 118 10.46 33.84 8.74
CA GLU A 118 11.67 34.18 7.97
C GLU A 118 11.75 33.45 6.62
N PHE A 119 11.04 32.33 6.50
CA PHE A 119 11.02 31.49 5.30
C PHE A 119 9.83 31.82 4.39
N LEU A 120 9.05 32.84 4.72
CA LEU A 120 7.86 33.21 3.96
C LEU A 120 8.25 33.77 2.59
N ILE A 121 7.67 33.23 1.53
CA ILE A 121 7.82 33.80 0.19
C ILE A 121 6.96 35.07 0.17
N GLN A 122 7.58 36.24 0.27
CA GLN A 122 6.91 37.49 -0.04
C GLN A 122 6.60 37.51 -1.54
N LYS A 123 5.34 37.79 -1.88
CA LYS A 123 4.86 37.86 -3.26
C LYS A 123 5.01 39.27 -3.79
#